data_AF-A0A965UCV8-F1
#
_entry.id   AF-A0A965UCV8-F1
#
_cell.length_a   1.000
_cell.length_b   1.000
_cell.length_c   1.000
_cell.angle_alpha   90.00
_cell.angle_beta   90.00
_cell.angle_gamma   90.00
#
_symmetry.space_group_name_H-M   'P 1'
#
loop_
_entity.id
_entity.type
_entity.pdbx_description
1 polymer ?
#
loop_
_entity_poly.entity_id
_entity_poly.type
_entity_poly.pdbx_seq_one_letter_code
_entity_poly.pdbx_strand_id
1 'polypeptide(L)'
;MLCDRFIQADASNQKALRRSYRLTPPESFNFGFDVVDVLAGRTPDALALLHVDRNGQARRFTFQDIGNQSARIANLLSRMGLQKGEKVLLIMRRCHQYWPVNVALCKLGVVMVPATAQLSSHDISYRCNAASVKAIICANDPSIIASVEGALSDCPTVSSLILAGGSREGWLNLDEAAKQESPLFPRRTGAEDTLGCDPMLIYFTSGTTGFPKMAMHNFFYPLGHIATARYWHADKPGGLHFTISDTGWAKAGWGKIYGQWLCEAAVFVYDFDRFDPAKILELLQTYHIDNFCAPPTMYRMMAQNNLAASYDLSSLAHCCSAGEPLSPEVFSDWYRQTGTSIREGFGQSETTCCLAT
;
A
#
# COMPACT_ATOMS: atom_id res chain seq x y z
N MET A 1 1.64 -15.31 -14.40
CA MET A 1 1.63 -14.48 -13.17
C MET A 1 0.45 -14.92 -12.30
N LEU A 2 0.52 -14.75 -10.98
CA LEU A 2 -0.62 -15.09 -10.11
C LEU A 2 -1.92 -14.39 -10.54
N CYS A 3 -1.84 -13.13 -10.97
CA CYS A 3 -2.99 -12.36 -11.43
C CYS A 3 -3.78 -12.99 -12.60
N ASP A 4 -3.16 -13.87 -13.40
CA ASP A 4 -3.85 -14.60 -14.50
C ASP A 4 -4.99 -15.49 -13.98
N ARG A 5 -4.98 -15.88 -12.70
CA ARG A 5 -6.05 -16.67 -12.08
C ARG A 5 -7.35 -15.90 -11.88
N PHE A 6 -7.30 -14.57 -11.89
CA PHE A 6 -8.41 -13.69 -11.52
C PHE A 6 -8.93 -12.86 -12.69
N ILE A 7 -8.42 -13.10 -13.90
CA ILE A 7 -8.82 -12.36 -15.09
C ILE A 7 -9.06 -13.28 -16.28
N GLN A 8 -9.94 -12.84 -17.16
CA GLN A 8 -10.02 -13.30 -18.54
C GLN A 8 -9.65 -12.12 -19.46
N ALA A 9 -8.63 -12.27 -20.28
CA ALA A 9 -8.15 -11.20 -21.16
C ALA A 9 -7.41 -11.75 -22.39
N ASP A 10 -7.71 -11.20 -23.56
CA ASP A 10 -6.95 -11.36 -24.79
C ASP A 10 -5.94 -10.22 -24.89
N ALA A 11 -4.67 -10.51 -24.59
CA ALA A 11 -3.58 -9.54 -24.61
C ALA A 11 -2.87 -9.42 -25.98
N SER A 12 -3.44 -9.96 -27.07
CA SER A 12 -2.83 -9.90 -28.41
C SER A 12 -2.62 -8.47 -28.92
N ASN A 13 -3.49 -7.54 -28.55
CA ASN A 13 -3.34 -6.11 -28.77
C ASN A 13 -4.24 -5.30 -27.82
N GLN A 14 -4.03 -3.99 -27.75
CA GLN A 14 -4.75 -3.11 -26.83
C GLN A 14 -6.29 -3.12 -27.06
N LYS A 15 -6.75 -3.24 -28.31
CA LYS A 15 -8.19 -3.25 -28.63
C LYS A 15 -8.85 -4.56 -28.17
N ALA A 16 -8.17 -5.69 -28.39
CA ALA A 16 -8.62 -7.00 -27.91
C ALA A 16 -8.65 -7.03 -26.39
N LEU A 17 -7.62 -6.52 -25.73
CA LEU A 17 -7.53 -6.45 -24.26
C LEU A 17 -8.70 -5.64 -23.68
N ARG A 18 -8.91 -4.42 -24.17
CA ARG A 18 -10.00 -3.55 -23.69
C ARG A 18 -11.39 -4.18 -23.82
N ARG A 19 -11.63 -4.98 -24.87
CA ARG A 19 -12.93 -5.63 -25.10
C ARG A 19 -13.13 -6.87 -24.25
N SER A 20 -12.07 -7.65 -24.07
CA SER A 20 -12.11 -8.97 -23.43
C SER A 20 -11.87 -8.95 -21.93
N TYR A 21 -11.18 -7.92 -21.39
CA TYR A 21 -10.77 -7.89 -19.98
C TYR A 21 -11.97 -7.98 -19.04
N ARG A 22 -12.02 -9.04 -18.24
CA ARG A 22 -12.99 -9.25 -17.16
C ARG A 22 -12.25 -9.74 -15.92
N LEU A 23 -12.66 -9.24 -14.75
CA LEU A 23 -12.29 -9.88 -13.48
C LEU A 23 -13.14 -11.13 -13.30
N THR A 24 -12.52 -12.21 -12.85
CA THR A 24 -13.15 -13.49 -12.51
C THR A 24 -12.78 -13.87 -11.08
N PRO A 25 -13.20 -13.07 -10.08
CA PRO A 25 -12.80 -13.31 -8.70
C PRO A 25 -13.59 -14.48 -8.10
N PRO A 26 -12.99 -15.27 -7.19
CA PRO A 26 -13.78 -16.18 -6.36
C PRO A 26 -14.69 -15.37 -5.42
N GLU A 27 -15.87 -15.89 -5.09
CA GLU A 27 -16.85 -15.21 -4.23
C GLU A 27 -16.26 -14.83 -2.87
N SER A 28 -15.44 -15.71 -2.28
CA SER A 28 -14.80 -15.52 -0.98
C SER A 28 -13.39 -14.91 -1.08
N PHE A 29 -13.09 -14.15 -2.15
CA PHE A 29 -11.74 -13.63 -2.38
C PHE A 29 -11.20 -12.86 -1.17
N ASN A 30 -9.99 -13.20 -0.75
CA ASN A 30 -9.27 -12.55 0.33
C ASN A 30 -7.80 -12.37 -0.05
N PHE A 31 -7.31 -11.14 -0.07
CA PHE A 31 -5.93 -10.84 -0.48
C PHE A 31 -4.88 -11.55 0.39
N GLY A 32 -5.12 -11.71 1.69
CA GLY A 32 -4.17 -12.38 2.57
C GLY A 32 -4.03 -13.87 2.28
N PHE A 33 -5.15 -14.55 2.00
CA PHE A 33 -5.14 -15.99 1.75
C PHE A 33 -4.89 -16.34 0.28
N ASP A 34 -5.57 -15.68 -0.66
CA ASP A 34 -5.58 -16.05 -2.07
C ASP A 34 -4.41 -15.45 -2.85
N VAL A 35 -3.71 -14.47 -2.27
CA VAL A 35 -2.50 -13.85 -2.84
C VAL A 35 -1.28 -14.12 -1.98
N VAL A 36 -1.22 -13.56 -0.76
CA VAL A 36 0.00 -13.60 0.04
C VAL A 36 0.37 -15.01 0.47
N ASP A 37 -0.56 -15.79 1.04
CA ASP A 37 -0.26 -17.16 1.47
C ASP A 37 0.03 -18.09 0.30
N VAL A 38 -0.62 -17.87 -0.86
CA VAL A 38 -0.29 -18.60 -2.09
C VAL A 38 1.14 -18.32 -2.55
N LEU A 39 1.60 -17.07 -2.49
CA LEU A 39 2.97 -16.71 -2.86
C LEU A 39 3.98 -17.19 -1.81
N ALA A 40 3.64 -17.12 -0.52
CA ALA A 40 4.46 -17.69 0.55
C ALA A 40 4.62 -19.20 0.41
N GLY A 41 3.62 -19.92 -0.10
CA GLY A 41 3.69 -21.35 -0.37
C GLY A 41 4.39 -21.71 -1.68
N ARG A 42 4.17 -20.95 -2.76
CA ARG A 42 4.75 -21.23 -4.09
C ARG A 42 6.18 -20.75 -4.23
N THR A 43 6.51 -19.60 -3.65
CA THR A 43 7.78 -18.89 -3.80
C THR A 43 8.17 -18.25 -2.45
N PRO A 44 8.43 -19.05 -1.41
CA PRO A 44 8.65 -18.56 -0.04
C PRO A 44 9.76 -17.52 0.06
N ASP A 45 10.89 -17.77 -0.63
CA ASP A 45 12.10 -16.95 -0.58
C ASP A 45 12.08 -15.73 -1.54
N ALA A 46 11.05 -15.61 -2.38
CA ALA A 46 10.95 -14.48 -3.30
C ALA A 46 10.74 -13.18 -2.52
N LEU A 47 11.45 -12.13 -2.94
CA LEU A 47 11.39 -10.81 -2.31
C LEU A 47 9.98 -10.22 -2.48
N ALA A 48 9.34 -9.85 -1.37
CA ALA A 48 8.06 -9.17 -1.37
C ALA A 48 8.21 -7.66 -1.11
N LEU A 49 9.12 -7.30 -0.20
CA LEU A 49 9.35 -5.93 0.24
C LEU A 49 10.84 -5.68 0.49
N LEU A 50 11.38 -4.63 -0.11
CA LEU A 50 12.68 -4.04 0.22
C LEU A 50 12.44 -2.66 0.83
N HIS A 51 12.64 -2.55 2.14
CA HIS A 51 12.40 -1.32 2.89
C HIS A 51 13.72 -0.69 3.33
N VAL A 52 13.95 0.57 3.00
CA VAL A 52 15.07 1.37 3.47
C VAL A 52 14.51 2.41 4.45
N ASP A 53 15.00 2.41 5.69
CA ASP A 53 14.58 3.42 6.66
C ASP A 53 15.31 4.76 6.47
N ARG A 54 14.92 5.76 7.27
CA ARG A 54 15.49 7.11 7.25
C ARG A 54 16.99 7.18 7.52
N ASN A 55 17.57 6.16 8.14
CA ASN A 55 19.01 6.06 8.40
C ASN A 55 19.75 5.31 7.30
N GLY A 56 19.06 4.92 6.22
CA GLY A 56 19.61 4.14 5.13
C GLY A 56 19.70 2.64 5.40
N GLN A 57 19.16 2.15 6.52
CA GLN A 57 19.20 0.72 6.82
C GLN A 57 18.16 -0.04 6.00
N ALA A 58 18.67 -0.91 5.13
CA ALA A 58 17.85 -1.81 4.32
C ALA A 58 17.36 -3.01 5.13
N ARG A 59 16.10 -3.39 4.90
CA ARG A 59 15.45 -4.61 5.39
C ARG A 59 14.80 -5.31 4.21
N ARG A 60 14.99 -6.62 4.12
CA ARG A 60 14.44 -7.48 3.07
C ARG A 60 13.41 -8.39 3.70
N PHE A 61 12.23 -8.45 3.10
CA PHE A 61 11.16 -9.35 3.52
C PHE A 61 10.74 -10.19 2.32
N THR A 62 10.76 -11.50 2.52
CA THR A 62 10.26 -12.49 1.56
C THR A 62 8.74 -12.61 1.67
N PHE A 63 8.10 -13.29 0.71
CA PHE A 63 6.67 -13.60 0.84
C PHE A 63 6.38 -14.49 2.05
N GLN A 64 7.29 -15.39 2.42
CA GLN A 64 7.17 -16.16 3.66
C GLN A 64 7.21 -15.27 4.91
N ASP A 65 8.10 -14.27 4.94
CA ASP A 65 8.17 -13.32 6.06
C ASP A 65 6.86 -12.55 6.22
N ILE A 66 6.30 -12.03 5.12
CA ILE A 66 5.02 -11.30 5.13
C ILE A 66 3.86 -12.22 5.54
N GLY A 67 3.81 -13.45 5.01
CA GLY A 67 2.79 -14.45 5.38
C GLY A 67 2.82 -14.78 6.87
N ASN A 68 4.01 -15.07 7.41
CA ASN A 68 4.19 -15.39 8.83
C ASN A 68 3.88 -14.20 9.74
N GLN A 69 4.38 -13.00 9.42
CA GLN A 69 4.15 -11.80 10.22
C GLN A 69 2.68 -11.39 10.21
N SER A 70 2.02 -11.44 9.04
CA SER A 70 0.60 -11.13 8.95
C SER A 70 -0.28 -12.13 9.69
N ALA A 71 0.06 -13.43 9.70
CA ALA A 71 -0.64 -14.43 10.49
C ALA A 71 -0.50 -14.19 12.01
N ARG A 72 0.71 -13.84 12.46
CA ARG A 72 0.95 -13.47 13.87
C ARG A 72 0.14 -12.25 14.29
N ILE A 73 0.13 -11.21 13.47
CA ILE A 73 -0.65 -10.00 13.73
C ILE A 73 -2.15 -10.31 13.70
N ALA A 74 -2.63 -11.15 12.76
CA ALA A 74 -4.04 -11.54 12.70
C ALA A 74 -4.47 -12.30 13.96
N ASN A 75 -3.64 -13.22 14.47
CA ASN A 75 -3.86 -13.91 15.74
C ASN A 75 -3.91 -12.92 16.92
N LEU A 76 -2.95 -11.98 17.00
CA LEU A 76 -2.92 -10.94 18.03
C LEU A 76 -4.21 -10.12 18.04
N LEU A 77 -4.58 -9.57 16.89
CA LEU A 77 -5.77 -8.73 16.74
C LEU A 77 -7.06 -9.51 17.03
N SER A 78 -7.13 -10.77 16.59
CA SER A 78 -8.23 -11.67 16.94
C SER A 78 -8.33 -11.92 18.44
N ARG A 79 -7.20 -12.13 19.14
CA ARG A 79 -7.14 -12.32 20.59
C ARG A 79 -7.54 -11.06 21.36
N MET A 80 -7.26 -9.89 20.79
CA MET A 80 -7.75 -8.60 21.31
C MET A 80 -9.26 -8.40 21.10
N GLY A 81 -9.92 -9.33 20.41
CA GLY A 81 -11.36 -9.30 20.18
C GLY A 81 -11.79 -8.56 18.92
N LEU A 82 -10.86 -8.22 18.00
CA LEU A 82 -11.25 -7.63 16.73
C LEU A 82 -11.96 -8.66 15.83
N GLN A 83 -13.07 -8.23 15.23
CA GLN A 83 -13.96 -9.07 14.43
C GLN A 83 -14.14 -8.54 13.02
N LYS A 84 -14.61 -9.42 12.13
CA LYS A 84 -15.00 -9.09 10.76
C LYS A 84 -15.91 -7.86 10.74
N GLY A 85 -15.59 -6.88 9.89
CA GLY A 85 -16.38 -5.67 9.68
C GLY A 85 -16.11 -4.53 10.67
N GLU A 86 -15.32 -4.75 11.74
CA GLU A 86 -14.84 -3.66 12.60
C GLU A 86 -13.79 -2.81 11.87
N LYS A 87 -13.62 -1.55 12.29
CA LYS A 87 -12.77 -0.57 11.60
C LYS A 87 -11.52 -0.29 12.43
N VAL A 88 -10.37 -0.27 11.77
CA VAL A 88 -9.09 0.06 12.41
C VAL A 88 -8.45 1.22 11.67
N LEU A 89 -8.16 2.31 12.38
CA LEU A 89 -7.46 3.47 11.84
C LEU A 89 -5.95 3.20 11.82
N LEU A 90 -5.32 3.36 10.66
CA LEU A 90 -3.90 3.09 10.44
C LEU A 90 -3.15 4.37 10.10
N ILE A 91 -2.22 4.78 10.95
CA ILE A 91 -1.36 5.96 10.72
C ILE A 91 0.11 5.52 10.75
N MET A 92 0.56 4.89 9.65
CA MET A 92 1.79 4.08 9.61
C MET A 92 2.95 4.72 8.84
N ARG A 93 2.75 5.90 8.25
CA ARG A 93 3.73 6.56 7.37
C ARG A 93 4.22 5.63 6.26
N ARG A 94 5.47 5.16 6.33
CA ARG A 94 6.09 4.19 5.42
C ARG A 94 6.80 3.08 6.19
N CYS A 95 6.52 2.90 7.49
CA CYS A 95 7.20 1.88 8.29
C CYS A 95 6.87 0.46 7.78
N HIS A 96 7.87 -0.43 7.81
CA HIS A 96 7.76 -1.77 7.23
C HIS A 96 6.62 -2.63 7.84
N GLN A 97 6.15 -2.32 9.04
CA GLN A 97 5.03 -3.00 9.69
C GLN A 97 3.70 -2.80 8.94
N TYR A 98 3.55 -1.74 8.14
CA TYR A 98 2.31 -1.49 7.38
C TYR A 98 1.88 -2.69 6.53
N TRP A 99 2.82 -3.32 5.83
CA TRP A 99 2.55 -4.43 4.91
C TRP A 99 1.96 -5.66 5.61
N PRO A 100 2.62 -6.27 6.61
CA PRO A 100 2.03 -7.40 7.32
C PRO A 100 0.77 -7.02 8.12
N VAL A 101 0.63 -5.78 8.62
CA VAL A 101 -0.62 -5.32 9.25
C VAL A 101 -1.76 -5.27 8.23
N ASN A 102 -1.57 -4.67 7.06
CA ASN A 102 -2.59 -4.61 6.01
C ASN A 102 -3.08 -6.02 5.64
N VAL A 103 -2.14 -6.95 5.42
CA VAL A 103 -2.47 -8.35 5.13
C VAL A 103 -3.20 -9.01 6.30
N ALA A 104 -2.81 -8.75 7.55
CA ALA A 104 -3.46 -9.30 8.72
C ALA A 104 -4.93 -8.83 8.83
N LEU A 105 -5.20 -7.55 8.56
CA LEU A 105 -6.55 -7.00 8.55
C LEU A 105 -7.40 -7.65 7.45
N CYS A 106 -6.82 -7.87 6.26
CA CYS A 106 -7.48 -8.64 5.20
C CYS A 106 -7.85 -10.05 5.68
N LYS A 107 -6.90 -10.80 6.27
CA LYS A 107 -7.14 -12.17 6.78
C LYS A 107 -8.25 -12.20 7.85
N LEU A 108 -8.32 -11.17 8.69
CA LEU A 108 -9.27 -11.08 9.79
C LEU A 108 -10.67 -10.59 9.35
N GLY A 109 -10.80 -10.03 8.14
CA GLY A 109 -12.04 -9.40 7.69
C GLY A 109 -12.26 -8.00 8.28
N VAL A 110 -11.23 -7.39 8.86
CA VAL A 110 -11.30 -6.07 9.50
C VAL A 110 -11.11 -4.98 8.45
N VAL A 111 -11.94 -3.94 8.53
CA VAL A 111 -11.95 -2.82 7.59
C VAL A 111 -10.81 -1.86 7.92
N MET A 112 -9.85 -1.75 7.02
CA MET A 112 -8.72 -0.82 7.16
C MET A 112 -9.17 0.62 6.87
N VAL A 113 -8.81 1.55 7.74
CA VAL A 113 -9.00 2.99 7.53
C VAL A 113 -7.62 3.66 7.51
N PRO A 114 -6.91 3.68 6.37
CA PRO A 114 -5.59 4.31 6.30
C PRO A 114 -5.72 5.83 6.40
N ALA A 115 -4.74 6.43 7.08
CA ALA A 115 -4.65 7.86 7.31
C ALA A 115 -3.19 8.33 7.27
N THR A 116 -2.99 9.57 6.85
CA THR A 116 -1.67 10.17 6.73
C THR A 116 -1.18 10.64 8.10
N ALA A 117 0.13 10.76 8.28
CA ALA A 117 0.71 11.30 9.51
C ALA A 117 0.48 12.81 9.71
N GLN A 118 -0.18 13.49 8.78
CA GLN A 118 -0.43 14.93 8.82
C GLN A 118 -1.75 15.29 9.52
N LEU A 119 -2.55 14.31 9.93
CA LEU A 119 -3.84 14.54 10.57
C LEU A 119 -3.68 15.15 11.97
N SER A 120 -4.44 16.20 12.26
CA SER A 120 -4.59 16.74 13.61
C SER A 120 -5.43 15.82 14.50
N SER A 121 -5.45 16.08 15.81
CA SER A 121 -6.35 15.38 16.75
C SER A 121 -7.83 15.49 16.34
N HIS A 122 -8.26 16.66 15.86
CA HIS A 122 -9.62 16.87 15.38
C HIS A 122 -9.92 16.05 14.10
N ASP A 123 -8.95 15.96 13.19
CA ASP A 123 -9.08 15.12 11.99
C ASP A 123 -9.19 13.63 12.31
N ILE A 124 -8.46 13.19 13.35
CA ILE A 124 -8.49 11.81 13.85
C ILE A 124 -9.83 11.53 14.53
N SER A 125 -10.29 12.42 15.42
CA SER A 125 -11.57 12.23 16.13
C SER A 125 -12.76 12.19 15.16
N TYR A 126 -12.77 13.07 14.17
CA TYR A 126 -13.76 13.04 13.09
C TYR A 126 -13.83 11.68 12.40
N ARG A 127 -12.68 11.13 11.99
CA ARG A 127 -12.61 9.83 11.30
C ARG A 127 -13.01 8.67 12.21
N CYS A 128 -12.56 8.69 13.47
CA CYS A 128 -12.91 7.66 14.44
C CYS A 128 -14.43 7.59 14.65
N ASN A 129 -15.08 8.75 14.77
CA ASN A 129 -16.53 8.83 14.94
C ASN A 129 -17.28 8.48 13.66
N ALA A 130 -16.88 9.02 12.50
CA ALA A 130 -17.55 8.77 11.22
C ALA A 130 -17.49 7.29 10.79
N ALA A 131 -16.37 6.61 11.05
CA ALA A 131 -16.19 5.20 10.69
C ALA A 131 -16.46 4.21 11.84
N SER A 132 -16.77 4.70 13.05
CA SER A 132 -16.89 3.89 14.28
C SER A 132 -15.65 3.01 14.49
N VAL A 133 -14.48 3.64 14.53
CA VAL A 133 -13.17 2.97 14.66
C VAL A 133 -13.06 2.29 16.03
N LYS A 134 -12.67 1.02 16.01
CA LYS A 134 -12.53 0.18 17.21
C LYS A 134 -11.12 0.19 17.80
N ALA A 135 -10.11 0.32 16.96
CA ALA A 135 -8.71 0.36 17.35
C ALA A 135 -7.90 1.30 16.44
N ILE A 136 -6.80 1.83 16.98
CA ILE A 136 -5.84 2.65 16.22
C ILE A 136 -4.49 1.94 16.25
N ILE A 137 -3.88 1.79 15.07
CA ILE A 137 -2.50 1.31 14.90
C ILE A 137 -1.69 2.45 14.30
N CYS A 138 -0.62 2.89 14.96
CA CYS A 138 0.23 3.95 14.42
C CYS A 138 1.72 3.62 14.51
N ALA A 139 2.51 4.31 13.67
CA ALA A 139 3.96 4.30 13.75
C ALA A 139 4.42 5.00 15.04
N ASN A 140 5.56 4.56 15.57
CA ASN A 140 6.26 5.21 16.67
C ASN A 140 6.86 6.57 16.25
N ASP A 141 5.98 7.56 16.13
CA ASP A 141 6.27 8.94 15.77
C ASP A 141 5.63 9.88 16.80
N PRO A 142 6.41 10.71 17.51
CA PRO A 142 5.88 11.59 18.56
C PRO A 142 4.73 12.49 18.09
N SER A 143 4.75 12.96 16.84
CA SER A 143 3.71 13.85 16.31
C SER A 143 2.40 13.11 16.07
N ILE A 144 2.47 11.86 15.60
CA ILE A 144 1.29 11.02 15.40
C ILE A 144 0.71 10.61 16.74
N ILE A 145 1.56 10.16 17.67
CA ILE A 145 1.16 9.74 19.00
C ILE A 145 0.44 10.87 19.73
N ALA A 146 1.03 12.08 19.76
CA ALA A 146 0.41 13.25 20.38
C ALA A 146 -0.95 13.58 19.74
N SER A 147 -1.05 13.49 18.42
CA SER A 147 -2.30 13.75 17.71
C SER A 147 -3.37 12.71 18.03
N VAL A 148 -3.01 11.42 18.13
CA VAL A 148 -3.95 10.36 18.52
C VAL A 148 -4.41 10.56 19.95
N GLU A 149 -3.49 10.77 20.89
CA GLU A 149 -3.81 10.94 22.31
C GLU A 149 -4.72 12.15 22.55
N GLY A 150 -4.45 13.27 21.87
CA GLY A 150 -5.31 14.46 21.91
C GLY A 150 -6.70 14.24 21.33
N ALA A 151 -6.95 13.17 20.56
CA ALA A 151 -8.25 12.84 20.00
C ALA A 151 -9.08 11.89 20.87
N LEU A 152 -8.46 11.16 21.81
CA LEU A 152 -9.08 9.99 22.46
C LEU A 152 -10.32 10.32 23.29
N SER A 153 -10.36 11.48 23.94
CA SER A 153 -11.53 11.92 24.72
C SER A 153 -12.81 11.98 23.88
N ASP A 154 -12.65 12.22 22.58
CA ASP A 154 -13.74 12.37 21.62
C ASP A 154 -13.98 11.11 20.79
N CYS A 155 -13.31 9.98 21.13
CA CYS A 155 -13.35 8.73 20.36
C CYS A 155 -13.88 7.56 21.22
N PRO A 156 -15.16 7.55 21.64
CA PRO A 156 -15.68 6.58 22.61
C PRO A 156 -15.71 5.13 22.11
N THR A 157 -15.62 4.92 20.80
CA THR A 157 -15.60 3.58 20.17
C THR A 157 -14.20 2.96 20.14
N VAL A 158 -13.15 3.77 20.29
CA VAL A 158 -11.76 3.31 20.28
C VAL A 158 -11.43 2.64 21.61
N SER A 159 -11.13 1.35 21.54
CA SER A 159 -10.89 0.50 22.72
C SER A 159 -9.48 -0.06 22.79
N SER A 160 -8.65 0.17 21.77
CA SER A 160 -7.28 -0.35 21.72
C SER A 160 -6.36 0.59 20.95
N LEU A 161 -5.17 0.78 21.51
CA LEU A 161 -4.09 1.57 20.94
C LEU A 161 -2.88 0.67 20.75
N ILE A 162 -2.38 0.59 19.53
CA ILE A 162 -1.30 -0.32 19.13
C ILE A 162 -0.21 0.50 18.45
N LEU A 163 1.02 0.35 18.92
CA LEU A 163 2.17 1.08 18.43
C LEU A 163 3.11 0.13 17.67
N ALA A 164 3.51 0.54 16.46
CA ALA A 164 4.48 -0.18 15.64
C ALA A 164 5.85 0.50 15.69
N GLY A 165 6.92 -0.29 15.85
CA GLY A 165 8.30 0.20 15.85
C GLY A 165 8.71 0.85 17.17
N GLY A 166 8.13 0.42 18.30
CA GLY A 166 8.51 0.90 19.63
C GLY A 166 7.49 0.59 20.72
N SER A 167 7.73 1.16 21.90
CA SER A 167 6.86 1.03 23.08
C SER A 167 6.47 2.40 23.61
N ARG A 168 5.26 2.50 24.14
CA ARG A 168 4.76 3.66 24.87
C ARG A 168 3.80 3.19 25.95
N GLU A 169 3.83 3.84 27.12
CA GLU A 169 2.89 3.55 28.19
C GLU A 169 1.44 3.76 27.73
N GLY A 170 0.55 2.83 28.07
CA GLY A 170 -0.85 2.84 27.61
C GLY A 170 -1.06 2.32 26.18
N TRP A 171 0.01 1.97 25.46
CA TRP A 171 -0.05 1.40 24.11
C TRP A 171 0.47 -0.05 24.09
N LEU A 172 -0.17 -0.90 23.29
CA LEU A 172 0.35 -2.23 23.01
C LEU A 172 1.50 -2.14 22.01
N ASN A 173 2.67 -2.71 22.33
CA ASN A 173 3.76 -2.87 21.38
C ASN A 173 3.42 -3.98 20.36
N LEU A 174 3.19 -3.61 19.10
CA LEU A 174 2.82 -4.53 18.02
C LEU A 174 3.89 -5.60 17.78
N ASP A 175 5.15 -5.18 17.65
CA ASP A 175 6.24 -6.06 17.23
C ASP A 175 6.52 -7.14 18.28
N GLU A 176 6.55 -6.78 19.56
CA GLU A 176 6.77 -7.73 20.66
C GLU A 176 5.56 -8.63 20.91
N ALA A 177 4.34 -8.07 20.88
CA ALA A 177 3.14 -8.86 21.10
C ALA A 177 2.91 -9.87 19.98
N ALA A 178 3.12 -9.49 18.71
CA ALA A 178 2.92 -10.39 17.57
C ALA A 178 3.96 -11.54 17.55
N LYS A 179 5.19 -11.33 18.02
CA LYS A 179 6.21 -12.40 18.12
C LYS A 179 5.75 -13.60 18.97
N GLN A 180 4.85 -13.38 19.93
CA GLN A 180 4.32 -14.42 20.80
C GLN A 180 3.20 -15.25 20.16
N GLU A 181 2.66 -14.80 19.03
CA GLU A 181 1.55 -15.45 18.35
C GLU A 181 2.00 -16.52 17.34
N SER A 182 1.09 -17.40 16.93
CA SER A 182 1.37 -18.40 15.89
C SER A 182 1.63 -17.73 14.52
N PRO A 183 2.61 -18.23 13.72
CA PRO A 183 2.78 -17.85 12.31
C PRO A 183 1.74 -18.47 11.38
N LEU A 184 0.78 -19.23 11.92
CA LEU A 184 -0.34 -19.79 11.17
C LEU A 184 -1.65 -19.16 11.65
N PHE A 185 -2.45 -18.68 10.70
CA PHE A 185 -3.78 -18.14 10.94
C PHE A 185 -4.75 -18.82 9.96
N PRO A 186 -5.67 -19.67 10.44
CA PRO A 186 -6.58 -20.41 9.57
C PRO A 186 -7.61 -19.48 8.92
N ARG A 187 -7.99 -19.77 7.67
CA ARG A 187 -9.12 -19.11 7.02
C ARG A 187 -10.39 -19.39 7.81
N ARG A 188 -11.14 -18.34 8.15
CA ARG A 188 -12.43 -18.45 8.83
C ARG A 188 -13.51 -18.96 7.86
N THR A 189 -14.58 -19.52 8.40
CA THR A 189 -15.68 -20.12 7.62
C THR A 189 -17.04 -19.67 8.13
N GLY A 190 -18.08 -19.81 7.33
CA GLY A 190 -19.45 -19.45 7.73
C GLY A 190 -19.63 -17.95 7.89
N ALA A 191 -20.27 -17.51 8.97
CA ALA A 191 -20.56 -16.08 9.20
C ALA A 191 -19.30 -15.21 9.36
N GLU A 192 -18.18 -15.82 9.76
CA GLU A 192 -16.90 -15.13 9.92
C GLU A 192 -15.99 -15.19 8.67
N ASP A 193 -16.40 -15.90 7.62
CA ASP A 193 -15.67 -15.89 6.35
C ASP A 193 -15.76 -14.51 5.68
N THR A 194 -14.72 -14.11 4.96
CA THR A 194 -14.72 -12.88 4.17
C THR A 194 -15.25 -13.16 2.78
N LEU A 195 -16.32 -12.46 2.40
CA LEU A 195 -16.84 -12.44 1.05
C LEU A 195 -16.27 -11.25 0.31
N GLY A 196 -16.11 -11.39 -1.00
CA GLY A 196 -15.56 -10.37 -1.87
C GLY A 196 -16.36 -9.06 -1.88
N CYS A 197 -17.66 -9.13 -1.56
CA CYS A 197 -18.54 -7.96 -1.43
C CYS A 197 -18.45 -7.28 -0.04
N ASP A 198 -17.82 -7.91 0.95
CA ASP A 198 -17.68 -7.30 2.27
C ASP A 198 -16.78 -6.05 2.20
N PRO A 199 -17.00 -5.05 3.07
CA PRO A 199 -16.10 -3.91 3.21
C PRO A 199 -14.69 -4.37 3.61
N MET A 200 -13.67 -3.84 2.94
CA MET A 200 -12.26 -4.14 3.22
C MET A 200 -11.49 -2.89 3.65
N LEU A 201 -11.84 -1.74 3.08
CA LEU A 201 -11.01 -0.55 3.11
C LEU A 201 -11.87 0.71 3.02
N ILE A 202 -11.54 1.75 3.78
CA ILE A 202 -12.20 3.07 3.68
C ILE A 202 -11.14 4.15 3.58
N TYR A 203 -11.12 4.84 2.44
CA TYR A 203 -10.37 6.10 2.31
C TYR A 203 -11.26 7.28 2.69
N PHE A 204 -10.72 8.22 3.48
CA PHE A 204 -11.35 9.52 3.67
C PHE A 204 -10.88 10.48 2.58
N THR A 205 -11.81 11.06 1.83
CA THR A 205 -11.52 11.95 0.70
C THR A 205 -12.04 13.35 1.00
N SER A 206 -11.24 14.38 0.68
CA SER A 206 -11.70 15.77 0.77
C SER A 206 -12.76 16.02 -0.30
N GLY A 207 -14.01 16.25 0.12
CA GLY A 207 -15.07 16.69 -0.78
C GLY A 207 -14.93 18.17 -1.13
N THR A 208 -15.66 18.61 -2.16
CA THR A 208 -15.75 20.05 -2.51
C THR A 208 -16.52 20.88 -1.49
N THR A 209 -17.30 20.22 -0.62
CA THR A 209 -18.06 20.85 0.47
C THR A 209 -18.01 19.97 1.72
N GLY A 210 -17.85 20.60 2.88
CA GLY A 210 -17.98 19.97 4.20
C GLY A 210 -16.81 19.06 4.59
N PHE A 211 -17.08 18.18 5.55
CA PHE A 211 -16.10 17.25 6.10
C PHE A 211 -15.71 16.12 5.11
N PRO A 212 -14.53 15.49 5.27
CA PRO A 212 -14.08 14.40 4.41
C PRO A 212 -15.08 13.23 4.33
N LYS A 213 -15.31 12.68 3.14
CA LYS A 213 -16.28 11.59 2.90
C LYS A 213 -15.59 10.23 2.87
N MET A 214 -16.34 9.17 3.20
CA MET A 214 -15.84 7.79 3.16
C MET A 214 -16.00 7.18 1.76
N ALA A 215 -14.89 6.93 1.08
CA ALA A 215 -14.80 6.10 -0.12
C ALA A 215 -14.51 4.65 0.30
N MET A 216 -15.57 3.84 0.40
CA MET A 216 -15.50 2.46 0.83
C MET A 216 -15.22 1.51 -0.34
N HIS A 217 -14.31 0.58 -0.12
CA HIS A 217 -13.90 -0.46 -1.05
C HIS A 217 -14.12 -1.84 -0.43
N ASN A 218 -14.50 -2.79 -1.27
CA ASN A 218 -14.72 -4.18 -0.86
C ASN A 218 -13.48 -5.06 -1.08
N PHE A 219 -13.59 -6.33 -0.72
CA PHE A 219 -12.50 -7.29 -0.86
C PHE A 219 -12.05 -7.53 -2.31
N PHE A 220 -12.84 -7.19 -3.33
CA PHE A 220 -12.40 -7.23 -4.74
C PHE A 220 -11.47 -6.08 -5.15
N TYR A 221 -11.33 -5.04 -4.32
CA TYR A 221 -10.50 -3.86 -4.64
C TYR A 221 -9.05 -4.17 -5.06
N PRO A 222 -8.31 -5.07 -4.39
CA PRO A 222 -6.98 -5.48 -4.82
C PRO A 222 -6.93 -6.01 -6.26
N LEU A 223 -7.98 -6.71 -6.71
CA LEU A 223 -8.07 -7.25 -8.06
C LEU A 223 -8.29 -6.16 -9.12
N GLY A 224 -8.94 -5.05 -8.75
CA GLY A 224 -9.01 -3.87 -9.61
C GLY A 224 -7.62 -3.31 -9.94
N HIS A 225 -6.64 -3.49 -9.05
CA HIS A 225 -5.25 -3.09 -9.28
C HIS A 225 -4.47 -4.01 -10.22
N ILE A 226 -5.03 -5.12 -10.72
CA ILE A 226 -4.40 -5.89 -11.81
C ILE A 226 -4.24 -5.01 -13.03
N ALA A 227 -5.24 -4.20 -13.37
CA ALA A 227 -5.14 -3.26 -14.49
C ALA A 227 -4.07 -2.18 -14.24
N THR A 228 -3.96 -1.73 -12.99
CA THR A 228 -2.96 -0.73 -12.55
C THR A 228 -1.54 -1.28 -12.70
N ALA A 229 -1.25 -2.42 -12.08
CA ALA A 229 0.10 -2.97 -12.03
C ALA A 229 0.52 -3.64 -13.35
N ARG A 230 -0.33 -4.48 -13.94
CA ARG A 230 0.06 -5.27 -15.11
C ARG A 230 0.14 -4.45 -16.40
N TYR A 231 -0.80 -3.53 -16.61
CA TYR A 231 -0.93 -2.86 -17.91
C TYR A 231 -0.46 -1.42 -17.88
N TRP A 232 -0.66 -0.68 -16.79
CA TRP A 232 -0.15 0.69 -16.68
C TRP A 232 1.26 0.73 -16.12
N HIS A 233 1.52 0.12 -14.96
CA HIS A 233 2.88 0.03 -14.42
C HIS A 233 3.75 -0.96 -15.21
N ALA A 234 3.16 -1.93 -15.90
CA ALA A 234 3.91 -3.00 -16.57
C ALA A 234 4.81 -3.82 -15.62
N ASP A 235 4.34 -4.04 -14.39
CA ASP A 235 5.02 -4.88 -13.39
C ASP A 235 5.21 -6.31 -13.91
N LYS A 236 6.38 -6.87 -13.61
CA LYS A 236 6.79 -8.22 -14.02
C LYS A 236 7.22 -9.05 -12.80
N PRO A 237 7.08 -10.39 -12.86
CA PRO A 237 7.60 -11.27 -11.83
C PRO A 237 9.08 -11.00 -11.53
N GLY A 238 9.42 -10.86 -10.25
CA GLY A 238 10.77 -10.57 -9.79
C GLY A 238 11.27 -9.14 -10.03
N GLY A 239 10.46 -8.25 -10.63
CA GLY A 239 10.75 -6.82 -10.70
C GLY A 239 10.69 -6.14 -9.33
N LEU A 240 11.26 -4.94 -9.22
CA LEU A 240 11.30 -4.11 -8.03
C LEU A 240 10.63 -2.77 -8.31
N HIS A 241 9.40 -2.64 -7.83
CA HIS A 241 8.53 -1.49 -8.06
C HIS A 241 8.67 -0.46 -6.93
N PHE A 242 8.98 0.78 -7.27
CA PHE A 242 9.06 1.88 -6.32
C PHE A 242 7.99 2.95 -6.59
N THR A 243 6.99 3.02 -5.70
CA THR A 243 6.05 4.14 -5.64
C THR A 243 6.36 5.10 -4.48
N ILE A 244 6.56 6.37 -4.80
CA ILE A 244 6.65 7.46 -3.81
C ILE A 244 5.24 7.85 -3.37
N SER A 245 4.87 7.38 -2.18
CA SER A 245 3.63 7.77 -1.49
C SER A 245 3.68 7.38 -0.01
N ASP A 246 2.93 8.09 0.81
CA ASP A 246 2.57 7.70 2.19
C ASP A 246 1.52 6.59 2.17
N THR A 247 1.56 5.69 3.16
CA THR A 247 0.60 4.57 3.26
C THR A 247 -0.82 5.02 3.61
N GLY A 248 -0.99 6.26 4.08
CA GLY A 248 -2.29 6.89 4.31
C GLY A 248 -3.05 7.31 3.05
N TRP A 249 -2.39 7.41 1.89
CA TRP A 249 -3.01 7.83 0.63
C TRP A 249 -3.44 6.64 -0.21
N ALA A 250 -4.48 6.82 -1.04
CA ALA A 250 -4.95 5.77 -1.96
C ALA A 250 -3.88 5.29 -2.94
N LYS A 251 -2.90 6.15 -3.29
CA LYS A 251 -1.75 5.79 -4.12
C LYS A 251 -0.92 4.63 -3.53
N ALA A 252 -0.98 4.39 -2.22
CA ALA A 252 -0.39 3.20 -1.61
C ALA A 252 -1.01 1.90 -2.13
N GLY A 253 -2.35 1.83 -2.27
CA GLY A 253 -3.02 0.68 -2.89
C GLY A 253 -2.64 0.49 -4.35
N TRP A 254 -2.37 1.58 -5.06
CA TRP A 254 -2.08 1.57 -6.50
C TRP A 254 -0.68 1.06 -6.84
N GLY A 255 0.32 1.30 -5.97
CA GLY A 255 1.72 1.07 -6.31
C GLY A 255 2.62 0.57 -5.18
N LYS A 256 2.07 0.26 -4.00
CA LYS A 256 2.87 -0.19 -2.85
C LYS A 256 2.47 -1.56 -2.31
N ILE A 257 1.47 -2.24 -2.87
CA ILE A 257 1.03 -3.53 -2.34
C ILE A 257 0.27 -4.39 -3.36
N TYR A 258 -0.98 -4.03 -3.68
CA TYR A 258 -1.95 -4.99 -4.21
C TYR A 258 -1.57 -5.51 -5.59
N GLY A 259 -1.53 -4.62 -6.58
CA GLY A 259 -1.26 -5.02 -7.96
C GLY A 259 0.16 -5.57 -8.16
N GLN A 260 1.14 -5.01 -7.45
CA GLN A 260 2.55 -5.43 -7.53
C GLN A 260 2.71 -6.89 -7.12
N TRP A 261 2.17 -7.27 -5.95
CA TRP A 261 2.24 -8.65 -5.48
C TRP A 261 1.40 -9.61 -6.32
N LEU A 262 0.24 -9.16 -6.83
CA LEU A 262 -0.55 -9.92 -7.82
C LEU A 262 0.24 -10.21 -9.11
N CYS A 263 1.17 -9.32 -9.49
CA CYS A 263 2.09 -9.50 -10.61
C CYS A 263 3.41 -10.19 -10.22
N GLU A 264 3.52 -10.69 -8.99
CA GLU A 264 4.71 -11.36 -8.45
C GLU A 264 5.97 -10.44 -8.42
N ALA A 265 5.76 -9.13 -8.37
CA ALA A 265 6.80 -8.11 -8.24
C ALA A 265 7.02 -7.71 -6.77
N ALA A 266 8.27 -7.41 -6.41
CA ALA A 266 8.64 -6.85 -5.12
C ALA A 266 8.31 -5.36 -5.05
N VAL A 267 8.06 -4.85 -3.84
CA VAL A 267 7.86 -3.42 -3.60
C VAL A 267 9.11 -2.83 -2.93
N PHE A 268 9.60 -1.71 -3.44
CA PHE A 268 10.62 -0.90 -2.80
C PHE A 268 9.97 0.25 -2.02
N VAL A 269 10.49 0.50 -0.82
CA VAL A 269 10.02 1.56 0.07
C VAL A 269 11.19 2.28 0.68
N TYR A 270 11.15 3.61 0.64
CA TYR A 270 12.07 4.46 1.37
C TYR A 270 11.30 5.31 2.37
N ASP A 271 11.64 5.21 3.65
CA ASP A 271 11.13 6.10 4.70
C ASP A 271 11.97 7.38 4.75
N PHE A 272 11.29 8.52 4.79
CA PHE A 272 11.91 9.85 4.81
C PHE A 272 10.95 10.88 5.39
N ASP A 273 11.47 11.95 5.99
CA ASP A 273 10.67 13.07 6.49
C ASP A 273 10.49 14.17 5.43
N ARG A 274 11.54 14.43 4.65
CA ARG A 274 11.55 15.41 3.56
C ARG A 274 12.01 14.73 2.28
N PHE A 275 11.38 15.11 1.17
CA PHE A 275 11.78 14.61 -0.14
C PHE A 275 13.13 15.22 -0.53
N ASP A 276 14.07 14.36 -0.90
CA ASP A 276 15.38 14.74 -1.42
C ASP A 276 15.55 14.09 -2.81
N PRO A 277 15.58 14.88 -3.90
CA PRO A 277 15.67 14.34 -5.24
C PRO A 277 16.98 13.58 -5.47
N ALA A 278 18.12 14.07 -4.96
CA ALA A 278 19.40 13.41 -5.13
C ALA A 278 19.39 12.05 -4.43
N LYS A 279 18.84 12.01 -3.21
CA LYS A 279 18.75 10.74 -2.47
C LYS A 279 17.87 9.72 -3.17
N ILE A 280 16.75 10.14 -3.75
CA ILE A 280 15.87 9.24 -4.51
C ILE A 280 16.61 8.68 -5.72
N LEU A 281 17.31 9.52 -6.48
CA LEU A 281 18.09 9.10 -7.65
C LEU A 281 19.21 8.11 -7.26
N GLU A 282 19.92 8.35 -6.16
CA GLU A 282 20.88 7.38 -5.60
C GLU A 282 20.23 6.03 -5.31
N LEU A 283 19.03 6.01 -4.74
CA LEU A 283 18.32 4.77 -4.41
C LEU A 283 17.86 4.03 -5.67
N LEU A 284 17.40 4.75 -6.70
CA LEU A 284 17.03 4.16 -8.00
C LEU A 284 18.21 3.37 -8.59
N GLN A 285 19.39 3.99 -8.60
CA GLN A 285 20.63 3.35 -9.05
C GLN A 285 21.05 2.20 -8.12
N THR A 286 21.17 2.47 -6.81
CA THR A 286 21.75 1.52 -5.83
C THR A 286 20.98 0.21 -5.76
N TYR A 287 19.65 0.29 -5.86
CA TYR A 287 18.78 -0.88 -5.77
C TYR A 287 18.34 -1.41 -7.14
N HIS A 288 18.87 -0.84 -8.23
CA HIS A 288 18.51 -1.19 -9.61
C HIS A 288 17.00 -1.26 -9.81
N ILE A 289 16.29 -0.22 -9.35
CA ILE A 289 14.84 -0.11 -9.49
C ILE A 289 14.50 -0.15 -10.99
N ASP A 290 13.54 -0.98 -11.38
CA ASP A 290 13.13 -1.11 -12.79
C ASP A 290 11.78 -0.46 -13.11
N ASN A 291 10.96 -0.24 -12.08
CA ASN A 291 9.67 0.43 -12.22
C ASN A 291 9.51 1.53 -11.18
N PHE A 292 9.29 2.76 -11.63
CA PHE A 292 9.23 3.93 -10.76
C PHE A 292 7.95 4.73 -10.96
N CYS A 293 7.22 4.99 -9.89
CA CYS A 293 6.00 5.79 -9.90
C CYS A 293 6.06 6.93 -8.89
N ALA A 294 5.94 8.17 -9.38
CA ALA A 294 5.96 9.37 -8.53
C ALA A 294 5.01 10.45 -9.06
N PRO A 295 4.55 11.40 -8.24
CA PRO A 295 3.80 12.55 -8.75
C PRO A 295 4.67 13.43 -9.69
N PRO A 296 4.07 14.18 -10.64
CA PRO A 296 4.82 15.09 -11.52
C PRO A 296 5.71 16.08 -10.78
N THR A 297 5.27 16.57 -9.62
CA THR A 297 6.05 17.49 -8.77
C THR A 297 7.39 16.88 -8.36
N MET A 298 7.45 15.58 -8.07
CA MET A 298 8.70 14.90 -7.70
C MET A 298 9.61 14.66 -8.90
N TYR A 299 9.04 14.32 -10.07
CA TYR A 299 9.81 14.27 -11.33
C TYR A 299 10.45 15.61 -11.65
N ARG A 300 9.72 16.72 -11.47
CA ARG A 300 10.24 18.07 -11.68
C ARG A 300 11.44 18.36 -10.79
N MET A 301 11.35 18.04 -9.50
CA MET A 301 12.46 18.23 -8.55
C MET A 301 13.68 17.37 -8.90
N MET A 302 13.48 16.13 -9.37
CA MET A 302 14.59 15.28 -9.79
C MET A 302 15.23 15.76 -11.09
N ALA A 303 14.43 16.14 -12.09
CA ALA A 303 14.89 16.59 -13.41
C ALA A 303 15.73 17.89 -13.38
N GLN A 304 15.73 18.64 -12.27
CA GLN A 304 16.64 19.77 -12.03
C GLN A 304 18.10 19.35 -11.84
N ASN A 305 18.36 18.07 -11.53
CA ASN A 305 19.71 17.51 -11.46
C ASN A 305 20.18 17.12 -12.86
N ASN A 306 21.50 17.05 -13.09
CA ASN A 306 22.05 16.49 -14.32
C ASN A 306 22.06 14.95 -14.24
N LEU A 307 20.94 14.32 -14.61
CA LEU A 307 20.71 12.89 -14.34
C LEU A 307 21.72 12.00 -15.06
N ALA A 308 21.89 12.21 -16.37
CA ALA A 308 22.73 11.37 -17.23
C ALA A 308 24.22 11.38 -16.84
N ALA A 309 24.70 12.47 -16.23
CA ALA A 309 26.10 12.59 -15.82
C ALA A 309 26.36 12.07 -14.41
N SER A 310 25.33 12.04 -13.55
CA SER A 310 25.50 11.81 -12.11
C SER A 310 24.97 10.46 -11.63
N TYR A 311 24.07 9.81 -12.38
CA TYR A 311 23.42 8.58 -11.95
C TYR A 311 23.30 7.57 -13.10
N ASP A 312 23.55 6.29 -12.79
CA ASP A 312 23.21 5.15 -13.64
C ASP A 312 21.74 4.75 -13.39
N LEU A 313 20.87 5.21 -14.29
CA LEU A 313 19.44 4.91 -14.29
C LEU A 313 19.05 3.87 -15.34
N SER A 314 20.02 3.11 -15.88
CA SER A 314 19.79 2.14 -16.95
C SER A 314 18.85 0.98 -16.57
N SER A 315 18.66 0.73 -15.27
CA SER A 315 17.69 -0.25 -14.78
C SER A 315 16.24 0.19 -14.96
N LEU A 316 15.95 1.50 -15.03
CA LEU A 316 14.59 2.06 -15.12
C LEU A 316 13.95 1.76 -16.48
N ALA A 317 13.27 0.62 -16.55
CA ALA A 317 12.53 0.18 -17.72
C ALA A 317 11.19 0.92 -17.89
N HIS A 318 10.56 1.34 -16.78
CA HIS A 318 9.24 1.95 -16.82
C HIS A 318 9.07 3.04 -15.77
N CYS A 319 8.54 4.19 -16.20
CA CYS A 319 8.23 5.33 -15.33
C CYS A 319 6.75 5.68 -15.44
N CYS A 320 6.10 5.87 -14.30
CA CYS A 320 4.69 6.24 -14.20
C CYS A 320 4.50 7.52 -13.39
N SER A 321 3.42 8.25 -13.71
CA SER A 321 3.00 9.44 -12.98
C SER A 321 1.50 9.47 -12.75
N ALA A 322 1.09 9.88 -11.55
CA ALA A 322 -0.32 10.05 -11.17
C ALA A 322 -0.45 10.98 -9.96
N GLY A 323 -1.63 11.60 -9.84
CA GLY A 323 -2.03 12.48 -8.73
C GLY A 323 -2.16 13.95 -9.14
N GLU A 324 -1.43 14.38 -10.17
CA GLU A 324 -1.46 15.73 -10.74
C GLU A 324 -1.22 15.63 -12.25
N PRO A 325 -1.60 16.65 -13.06
CA PRO A 325 -1.28 16.70 -14.48
C PRO A 325 0.24 16.73 -14.73
N LEU A 326 0.73 15.92 -15.67
CA LEU A 326 2.12 15.97 -16.10
C LEU A 326 2.33 17.13 -17.08
N SER A 327 3.27 18.03 -16.80
CA SER A 327 3.60 19.09 -17.76
C SER A 327 4.47 18.52 -18.90
N PRO A 328 4.29 19.00 -20.15
CA PRO A 328 5.13 18.59 -21.28
C PRO A 328 6.63 18.85 -21.06
N GLU A 329 6.96 19.89 -20.30
CA GLU A 329 8.34 20.24 -19.93
C GLU A 329 8.96 19.15 -19.05
N VAL A 330 8.29 18.75 -17.96
CA VAL A 330 8.77 17.69 -17.07
C VAL A 330 8.93 16.37 -17.81
N PHE A 331 7.97 16.02 -18.68
CA PHE A 331 8.09 14.84 -19.54
C PHE A 331 9.32 14.91 -20.45
N SER A 332 9.49 16.04 -21.16
CA SER A 332 10.55 16.22 -22.16
C SER A 332 11.93 16.22 -21.53
N ASP A 333 12.09 16.86 -20.38
CA ASP A 333 13.36 16.93 -19.67
C ASP A 333 13.74 15.58 -19.06
N TRP A 334 12.78 14.86 -18.47
CA TRP A 334 13.03 13.51 -17.97
C TRP A 334 13.43 12.57 -19.11
N TYR A 335 12.70 12.58 -20.22
CA TYR A 335 12.99 11.75 -21.38
C TYR A 335 14.36 12.07 -21.99
N ARG A 336 14.70 13.35 -22.14
CA ARG A 336 16.01 13.79 -22.67
C ARG A 336 17.17 13.30 -21.82
N GLN A 337 17.00 13.27 -20.50
CA GLN A 337 18.07 12.91 -19.57
C GLN A 337 18.16 11.42 -19.24
N THR A 338 17.07 10.67 -19.35
CA THR A 338 17.01 9.24 -18.94
C THR A 338 16.75 8.28 -20.09
N GLY A 339 16.19 8.76 -21.21
CA GLY A 339 15.70 7.92 -22.31
C GLY A 339 14.37 7.22 -22.02
N THR A 340 13.80 7.35 -20.83
CA THR A 340 12.57 6.66 -20.42
C THR A 340 11.38 7.60 -20.45
N SER A 341 10.26 7.19 -21.05
CA SER A 341 9.03 7.99 -21.07
C SER A 341 8.23 7.83 -19.77
N ILE A 342 7.51 8.88 -19.38
CA ILE A 342 6.61 8.86 -18.22
C ILE A 342 5.20 8.52 -18.70
N ARG A 343 4.62 7.41 -18.21
CA ARG A 343 3.24 6.99 -18.46
C ARG A 343 2.30 7.58 -17.43
N GLU A 344 1.31 8.33 -17.87
CA GLU A 344 0.33 8.96 -16.99
C GLU A 344 -0.77 7.97 -16.63
N GLY A 345 -1.21 8.00 -15.38
CA GLY A 345 -2.39 7.29 -14.89
C GLY A 345 -3.35 8.24 -14.21
N PHE A 346 -4.63 8.07 -14.47
CA PHE A 346 -5.71 8.84 -13.85
C PHE A 346 -6.69 7.93 -13.11
N GLY A 347 -7.06 8.38 -11.94
CA GLY A 347 -8.22 7.95 -11.16
C GLY A 347 -8.13 8.57 -9.77
N GLN A 348 -8.96 8.07 -8.86
CA GLN A 348 -9.22 8.74 -7.59
C GLN A 348 -9.22 7.73 -6.45
N SER A 349 -9.33 8.22 -5.21
CA SER A 349 -9.46 7.35 -4.05
C SER A 349 -10.69 6.45 -4.13
N GLU A 350 -11.74 6.86 -4.87
CA GLU A 350 -12.96 6.11 -5.16
C GLU A 350 -12.78 5.01 -6.21
N THR A 351 -11.65 4.97 -6.92
CA THR A 351 -11.42 4.07 -8.05
C THR A 351 -10.03 3.40 -7.98
N THR A 352 -9.76 2.54 -8.95
CA THR A 352 -8.39 2.17 -9.34
C THR A 352 -7.95 3.04 -10.53
N CYS A 353 -6.83 2.71 -11.18
CA CYS A 353 -6.45 3.36 -12.44
C CYS A 353 -7.54 3.18 -13.50
N CYS A 354 -8.11 4.29 -13.96
CA CYS A 354 -9.21 4.33 -14.93
C CYS A 354 -8.71 4.62 -16.35
N LEU A 355 -7.74 5.51 -16.48
CA LEU A 355 -7.11 5.88 -17.75
C LEU A 355 -5.60 5.81 -17.60
N ALA A 356 -4.91 5.35 -18.63
CA ALA A 356 -3.45 5.28 -18.65
C ALA A 356 -2.90 5.48 -20.08
N THR A 357 -1.68 6.02 -20.18
CA THR A 357 -0.93 6.19 -21.45
C THR A 357 0.16 5.17 -21.65
#